data_AF-R7MZH8-F1
#
_entry.id   AF-R7MZH8-F1
#
_cell.length_a   1.000
_cell.length_b   1.000
_cell.length_c   1.000
_cell.angle_alpha   90.00
_cell.angle_beta   90.00
_cell.angle_gamma   90.00
#
_symmetry.space_group_name_H-M   'P 1'
#
loop_
_entity.id
_entity.type
_entity.pdbx_description
1 polymer ?
#
loop_
_entity_poly.entity_id
_entity_poly.type
_entity_poly.pdbx_seq_one_letter_code
_entity_poly.pdbx_strand_id
1 'polypeptide(L)'
;MDIYFYLAVAGIIIIISWRMVSGFRKGMVQEILSLIAMVVAGFCAYLLLGAVGSYLNREIGRLIQIIILLLIVCIVYKLANLIFTSISLVSRLPLIRSADKLFGAVFGILEGIIITGYILYWLKNWGLSVLG
;
A
#
# COMPACT_ATOMS: atom_id res chain seq x y z
N MET A 1 17.49 -25.59 -0.30
CA MET A 1 16.97 -24.58 -1.25
C MET A 1 15.47 -24.78 -1.28
N ASP A 2 14.82 -24.17 -0.30
CA ASP A 2 13.60 -24.70 0.30
C ASP A 2 12.38 -24.39 -0.55
N ILE A 3 11.43 -25.34 -0.58
CA ILE A 3 10.16 -25.25 -1.34
C ILE A 3 9.41 -23.93 -1.08
N TYR A 4 9.60 -23.35 0.11
CA TYR A 4 9.08 -22.06 0.54
C TYR A 4 9.64 -20.87 -0.24
N PHE A 5 10.91 -20.92 -0.65
CA PHE A 5 11.53 -19.91 -1.49
C PHE A 5 10.89 -19.89 -2.88
N TYR A 6 10.67 -21.07 -3.47
CA TYR A 6 10.00 -21.18 -4.77
C TYR A 6 8.53 -20.74 -4.71
N LEU A 7 7.80 -21.09 -3.64
CA LEU A 7 6.42 -20.64 -3.42
C LEU A 7 6.32 -19.12 -3.25
N ALA A 8 7.24 -18.51 -2.50
CA ALA A 8 7.28 -17.06 -2.33
C ALA A 8 7.56 -16.33 -3.65
N VAL A 9 8.56 -16.80 -4.41
CA VAL A 9 8.90 -16.25 -5.73
C VAL A 9 7.74 -16.40 -6.71
N ALA A 10 7.07 -17.55 -6.73
CA ALA A 10 5.89 -17.76 -7.57
C ALA A 10 4.75 -16.81 -7.21
N GLY A 11 4.46 -16.62 -5.92
CA GLY A 11 3.45 -15.66 -5.46
C GLY A 11 3.77 -14.22 -5.84
N ILE A 12 5.04 -13.82 -5.73
CA ILE A 12 5.54 -12.51 -6.13
C ILE A 12 5.35 -12.25 -7.62
N ILE A 13 5.71 -13.21 -8.47
CA ILE A 13 5.58 -13.07 -9.92
C ILE A 13 4.09 -12.87 -10.29
N ILE A 14 3.19 -13.63 -9.66
CA ILE A 14 1.74 -13.50 -9.87
C ILE A 14 1.25 -12.10 -9.44
N ILE A 15 1.70 -11.60 -8.29
CA ILE A 15 1.32 -10.28 -7.78
C ILE A 15 1.83 -9.16 -8.69
N ILE A 16 3.10 -9.22 -9.11
CA ILE A 16 3.68 -8.23 -10.03
C ILE A 16 2.93 -8.23 -11.36
N SER A 17 2.68 -9.39 -11.96
CA SER A 17 1.95 -9.48 -13.22
C SER A 17 0.54 -8.90 -13.11
N TRP A 18 -0.18 -9.19 -12.02
CA TRP A 18 -1.52 -8.65 -11.80
C TRP A 18 -1.51 -7.14 -11.55
N ARG A 19 -0.56 -6.64 -10.73
CA ARG A 19 -0.46 -5.20 -10.44
C ARG A 19 0.01 -4.40 -11.64
N MET A 20 0.92 -4.92 -12.46
CA MET A 20 1.38 -4.27 -13.68
C MET A 20 0.25 -4.09 -14.69
N VAL A 21 -0.59 -5.13 -14.87
CA VAL A 21 -1.78 -5.08 -15.74
C VAL A 21 -2.88 -4.17 -15.16
N SER A 22 -2.99 -4.08 -13.83
CA SER A 22 -3.88 -3.16 -13.13
C SER A 22 -3.42 -1.70 -13.30
N GLY A 23 -2.15 -1.39 -13.07
CA GLY A 23 -1.60 -0.03 -13.16
C GLY A 23 -1.67 0.56 -14.56
N PHE A 24 -1.51 -0.29 -15.59
CA PHE A 24 -1.65 0.13 -17.00
C PHE A 24 -3.09 0.51 -17.38
N ARG A 25 -4.10 -0.04 -16.69
CA ARG A 25 -5.52 0.25 -16.94
C ARG A 25 -6.08 1.38 -16.09
N LYS A 26 -5.51 1.59 -14.89
CA LYS A 26 -5.97 2.54 -13.88
C LYS A 26 -5.47 3.98 -14.09
N GLY A 27 -4.29 4.16 -14.69
CA GLY A 27 -3.69 5.48 -14.96
C GLY A 27 -2.91 6.06 -13.77
N MET A 28 -2.09 7.09 -14.00
CA MET A 28 -1.13 7.65 -13.04
C MET A 28 -1.75 8.07 -11.71
N VAL A 29 -2.87 8.80 -11.75
CA VAL A 29 -3.50 9.34 -10.53
C VAL A 29 -3.98 8.21 -9.61
N GLN A 30 -4.48 7.10 -10.16
CA GLN A 30 -4.91 5.97 -9.35
C GLN A 30 -3.73 5.24 -8.69
N GLU A 31 -2.57 5.12 -9.34
CA GLU A 31 -1.40 4.51 -8.68
C GLU A 31 -0.72 5.46 -7.68
N ILE A 32 -0.72 6.77 -7.92
CA ILE A 32 -0.30 7.73 -6.88
C ILE A 32 -1.22 7.61 -5.66
N LEU A 33 -2.54 7.50 -5.88
CA LEU A 33 -3.49 7.27 -4.79
C LEU A 33 -3.26 5.95 -4.08
N SER A 34 -2.96 4.86 -4.81
CA SER A 34 -2.62 3.57 -4.22
C SER A 34 -1.33 3.64 -3.37
N LEU A 35 -0.32 4.37 -3.83
CA LEU A 35 0.90 4.62 -3.07
C LEU A 35 0.61 5.38 -1.76
N ILE A 36 -0.16 6.47 -1.84
CA ILE A 36 -0.58 7.23 -0.64
C ILE A 36 -1.41 6.33 0.29
N ALA A 37 -2.31 5.51 -0.27
CA ALA A 37 -3.13 4.55 0.46
C ALA A 37 -2.27 3.59 1.26
N MET A 38 -1.20 3.07 0.66
CA MET A 38 -0.30 2.12 1.28
C MET A 38 0.43 2.75 2.48
N VAL A 39 0.93 3.98 2.32
CA VAL A 39 1.60 4.72 3.41
C VAL A 39 0.62 4.98 4.56
N VAL A 40 -0.60 5.44 4.24
CA VAL A 40 -1.66 5.67 5.24
C VAL A 40 -2.07 4.37 5.92
N ALA A 41 -2.21 3.27 5.17
CA ALA A 41 -2.52 1.96 5.71
C ALA A 41 -1.41 1.45 6.65
N GLY A 42 -0.14 1.66 6.30
CA GLY A 42 1.00 1.36 7.17
C GLY A 42 0.97 2.18 8.46
N PHE A 43 0.67 3.49 8.36
CA PHE A 43 0.51 4.34 9.53
C PHE A 43 -0.66 3.89 10.42
N CYS A 44 -1.81 3.55 9.83
CA CYS A 44 -2.95 2.97 10.54
C CYS A 44 -2.58 1.64 11.22
N ALA A 45 -1.84 0.75 10.55
CA ALA A 45 -1.39 -0.51 11.14
C ALA A 45 -0.46 -0.26 12.35
N TYR A 46 0.47 0.69 12.24
CA TYR A 46 1.33 1.09 13.35
C TYR A 46 0.52 1.64 14.54
N LEU A 47 -0.47 2.51 14.27
CA LEU A 47 -1.38 3.02 15.29
C LEU A 47 -2.19 1.90 15.93
N LEU A 48 -2.70 0.94 15.17
CA LEU A 48 -3.44 -0.21 15.70
C LEU A 48 -2.57 -1.09 16.60
N LEU A 49 -1.30 -1.35 16.23
CA LEU A 49 -0.35 -2.05 17.10
C LEU A 49 -0.14 -1.29 18.43
N GLY A 50 -0.02 0.04 18.35
CA GLY A 50 0.04 0.90 19.53
C GLY A 50 -1.25 0.86 20.37
N ALA A 51 -2.42 0.81 19.72
CA ALA A 51 -3.70 0.67 20.40
C ALA A 51 -3.82 -0.67 21.13
N VAL A 52 -3.43 -1.78 20.49
CA VAL A 52 -3.45 -3.11 21.13
C VAL A 52 -2.51 -3.13 22.35
N GLY A 53 -1.31 -2.57 22.22
CA GLY A 53 -0.37 -2.46 23.35
C GLY A 53 -0.93 -1.61 24.50
N SER A 54 -1.57 -0.49 24.18
CA SER A 54 -2.20 0.40 25.17
C SER A 54 -3.45 -0.21 25.82
N TYR A 55 -4.14 -1.14 25.13
CA TYR A 55 -5.27 -1.91 25.66
C TYR A 55 -4.81 -2.95 26.67
N LEU A 56 -3.70 -3.65 26.39
CA LEU A 56 -3.10 -4.57 27.35
C LEU A 56 -2.61 -3.84 28.62
N ASN A 57 -2.08 -2.62 28.49
CA ASN A 57 -1.53 -1.86 29.61
C ASN A 57 -2.58 -1.08 30.43
N ARG A 58 -3.89 -1.22 30.12
CA ARG A 58 -5.01 -0.45 30.73
C ARG A 58 -4.86 1.08 30.67
N GLU A 59 -4.07 1.60 29.73
CA GLU A 59 -3.88 3.04 29.54
C GLU A 59 -4.99 3.63 28.63
N ILE A 60 -6.17 3.87 29.22
CA ILE A 60 -7.36 4.35 28.50
C ILE A 60 -7.12 5.70 27.80
N GLY A 61 -6.31 6.59 28.40
CA GLY A 61 -6.01 7.90 27.82
C GLY A 61 -5.25 7.82 26.48
N ARG A 62 -4.29 6.90 26.38
CA ARG A 62 -3.46 6.73 25.17
C ARG A 62 -4.23 6.01 24.06
N LEU A 63 -5.12 5.08 24.40
CA LEU A 63 -6.07 4.47 23.47
C LEU A 63 -6.95 5.51 22.77
N ILE A 64 -7.56 6.41 23.55
CA ILE A 64 -8.47 7.44 23.03
C ILE A 64 -7.72 8.37 22.07
N GLN A 65 -6.48 8.78 22.41
CA GLN A 65 -5.66 9.59 21.51
C GLN A 65 -5.36 8.88 20.17
N ILE A 66 -5.00 7.59 20.22
CA ILE A 66 -4.70 6.81 19.01
C ILE A 66 -5.94 6.67 18.11
N ILE A 67 -7.11 6.42 18.70
CA ILE A 67 -8.38 6.30 17.97
C ILE A 67 -8.73 7.64 17.30
N ILE A 68 -8.62 8.76 18.01
CA ILE A 68 -8.91 10.10 17.47
C ILE A 68 -7.96 10.42 16.31
N LEU A 69 -6.65 10.18 16.47
CA LEU A 69 -5.65 10.38 15.41
C LEU A 69 -5.96 9.54 14.17
N LEU A 70 -6.31 8.27 14.36
CA LEU A 70 -6.66 7.37 13.26
C LEU A 70 -7.90 7.85 12.50
N LEU A 71 -8.90 8.37 13.21
CA LEU A 71 -10.12 8.93 12.63
C LEU A 71 -9.81 10.17 11.77
N ILE A 72 -8.99 11.09 12.28
CA ILE A 72 -8.57 12.30 11.55
C ILE A 72 -7.80 11.93 10.28
N VAL A 73 -6.80 11.04 10.37
CA VAL A 73 -6.00 10.60 9.21
C VAL A 73 -6.88 9.95 8.16
N CYS A 74 -7.83 9.10 8.58
CA CYS A 74 -8.75 8.43 7.67
C CYS A 74 -9.67 9.42 6.94
N ILE A 75 -10.21 10.42 7.64
CA ILE A 75 -11.05 11.47 7.03
C ILE A 75 -10.24 12.27 6.02
N VAL A 76 -9.06 12.76 6.39
CA VAL A 76 -8.20 13.56 5.50
C VAL A 76 -7.82 12.77 4.26
N TYR A 77 -7.42 11.51 4.43
CA TYR A 77 -7.08 10.62 3.31
C TYR A 77 -8.28 10.40 2.38
N LYS A 78 -9.48 10.15 2.93
CA LYS A 78 -10.68 9.91 2.13
C LYS A 78 -11.08 11.16 1.32
N LEU A 79 -10.94 12.35 1.91
CA LEU A 79 -11.20 13.62 1.25
C LEU A 79 -10.20 13.88 0.12
N ALA A 80 -8.91 13.68 0.38
CA ALA A 80 -7.87 13.79 -0.64
C ALA A 80 -8.11 12.80 -1.79
N ASN A 81 -8.39 11.54 -1.46
CA ASN A 81 -8.68 10.50 -2.44
C ASN A 81 -9.86 10.86 -3.36
N LEU A 82 -10.92 11.45 -2.82
CA LEU A 82 -12.07 11.92 -3.60
C LEU A 82 -11.71 13.08 -4.55
N ILE A 83 -10.93 14.05 -4.09
CA ILE A 83 -10.52 15.21 -4.91
C ILE A 83 -9.60 14.76 -6.05
N PHE A 84 -8.58 13.96 -5.74
CA PHE A 84 -7.64 13.44 -6.74
C PHE A 84 -8.32 12.51 -7.75
N THR A 85 -9.23 11.65 -7.31
CA THR A 85 -10.01 10.79 -8.20
C THR A 85 -10.83 11.63 -9.20
N SER A 86 -11.44 12.72 -8.72
CA SER A 86 -12.24 13.62 -9.55
C SER A 86 -11.39 14.34 -10.61
N ILE A 87 -10.16 14.73 -10.28
CA ILE A 87 -9.22 15.34 -11.24
C ILE A 87 -8.82 14.33 -12.33
N SER A 88 -8.61 13.05 -11.98
CA SER A 88 -8.30 12.00 -12.96
C SER A 88 -9.45 11.70 -13.93
N LEU A 89 -10.70 11.94 -13.51
CA LEU A 89 -11.88 11.79 -14.36
C LEU A 89 -11.97 12.91 -15.40
N VAL A 90 -11.46 14.10 -15.07
CA VAL A 90 -11.39 15.26 -15.96
C VAL A 90 -10.23 15.15 -16.96
N SER A 91 -9.13 14.47 -16.63
CA SER A 91 -7.95 14.33 -17.53
C SER A 91 -8.12 13.37 -18.72
N ARG A 92 -9.33 12.86 -18.99
CA ARG A 92 -9.61 11.88 -20.05
C ARG A 92 -9.47 12.39 -21.50
N LEU A 93 -8.92 13.57 -21.75
CA LEU A 93 -8.64 14.01 -23.11
C LEU A 93 -7.58 13.09 -23.76
N PRO A 94 -7.81 12.62 -25.01
CA PRO A 94 -7.08 11.50 -25.63
C PRO A 94 -5.56 11.71 -25.76
N LEU A 95 -5.08 12.95 -25.78
CA LEU A 95 -3.65 13.29 -25.81
C LEU A 95 -2.95 13.10 -24.45
N ILE A 96 -3.62 13.45 -23.34
CA ILE A 96 -3.05 13.36 -21.98
C ILE A 96 -3.16 11.94 -21.45
N ARG A 97 -4.20 11.19 -21.86
CA ARG A 97 -4.48 9.82 -21.42
C ARG A 97 -3.37 8.80 -21.71
N SER A 98 -2.64 8.98 -22.82
CA SER A 98 -1.51 8.11 -23.17
C SER A 98 -0.28 8.37 -22.28
N ALA A 99 -0.01 9.64 -21.95
CA ALA A 99 1.04 10.00 -20.99
C ALA A 99 0.66 9.51 -19.58
N ASP A 100 -0.59 9.73 -19.15
CA ASP A 100 -1.13 9.22 -17.88
C ASP A 100 -1.02 7.69 -17.74
N LYS A 101 -1.16 6.94 -18.84
CA LYS A 101 -0.95 5.48 -18.84
C LYS A 101 0.51 5.08 -18.71
N LEU A 102 1.42 5.77 -19.40
CA LEU A 102 2.86 5.49 -19.31
C LEU A 102 3.38 5.78 -17.89
N PHE A 103 3.02 6.92 -17.31
CA PHE A 103 3.38 7.24 -15.93
C PHE A 103 2.68 6.31 -14.92
N GLY A 104 1.42 5.94 -15.15
CA GLY A 104 0.73 4.94 -14.33
C GLY A 104 1.38 3.56 -14.38
N ALA A 105 1.92 3.15 -15.52
CA ALA A 105 2.69 1.91 -15.64
C ALA A 105 3.99 1.98 -14.83
N VAL A 106 4.73 3.09 -14.93
CA VAL A 106 5.99 3.30 -14.18
C VAL A 106 5.72 3.29 -12.67
N PHE A 107 4.74 4.05 -12.20
CA PHE A 107 4.36 4.08 -10.78
C PHE A 107 3.81 2.74 -10.29
N GLY A 108 3.02 2.02 -11.11
CA GLY A 108 2.51 0.68 -10.77
C GLY A 108 3.62 -0.37 -10.66
N ILE A 109 4.65 -0.32 -11.52
CA ILE A 109 5.85 -1.15 -11.40
C ILE A 109 6.60 -0.80 -10.11
N LEU A 110 6.81 0.49 -9.85
CA LEU A 110 7.49 0.97 -8.64
C LEU A 110 6.79 0.46 -7.38
N GLU A 111 5.46 0.60 -7.32
CA GLU A 111 4.65 0.13 -6.21
C GLU A 111 4.69 -1.40 -6.07
N GLY A 112 4.68 -2.14 -7.19
CA GLY A 112 4.86 -3.59 -7.22
C GLY A 112 6.21 -4.04 -6.66
N ILE A 113 7.30 -3.34 -7.01
CA ILE A 113 8.65 -3.59 -6.49
C ILE A 113 8.72 -3.33 -4.98
N ILE A 114 8.14 -2.22 -4.51
CA ILE A 114 8.13 -1.85 -3.09
C ILE A 114 7.40 -2.92 -2.25
N ILE A 115 6.20 -3.33 -2.67
CA ILE A 115 5.44 -4.38 -1.96
C ILE A 115 6.22 -5.69 -1.94
N THR A 116 6.70 -6.10 -3.11
CA THR A 116 7.45 -7.35 -3.26
C THR A 116 8.71 -7.36 -2.40
N GLY A 117 9.48 -6.26 -2.40
CA GLY A 117 10.68 -6.11 -1.59
C GLY A 117 10.37 -6.14 -0.09
N TYR A 118 9.28 -5.50 0.32
CA TYR A 118 8.83 -5.52 1.72
C TYR A 118 8.44 -6.94 2.18
N ILE A 119 7.68 -7.68 1.36
CA ILE A 119 7.29 -9.06 1.64
C ILE A 119 8.52 -9.98 1.70
N LEU A 120 9.46 -9.85 0.76
CA LEU A 120 10.71 -10.62 0.76
C LEU A 120 11.56 -10.33 1.99
N TYR A 121 11.67 -9.06 2.39
CA TYR A 121 12.40 -8.67 3.59
C TYR A 121 11.77 -9.27 4.86
N TRP A 122 10.45 -9.16 5.01
CA TRP A 122 9.72 -9.77 6.12
C TRP A 122 9.82 -11.29 6.13
N LEU A 123 9.65 -11.94 4.97
CA LEU A 123 9.77 -13.38 4.83
C LEU A 123 11.18 -13.86 5.12
N LYS A 124 12.22 -13.12 4.71
CA LYS A 124 13.61 -13.42 5.08
C LYS A 124 13.81 -13.32 6.59
N ASN A 125 13.28 -12.27 7.22
CA ASN A 125 13.40 -12.06 8.66
C ASN A 125 12.69 -13.14 9.49
N TRP A 126 11.54 -13.63 9.05
CA TRP A 126 10.79 -14.71 9.72
C TRP A 126 11.23 -16.11 9.31
N GLY A 127 11.64 -16.30 8.06
CA GLY A 127 12.11 -17.58 7.53
C GLY A 127 13.47 -17.99 8.10
N LEU A 128 14.35 -17.01 8.41
CA LEU A 128 15.61 -17.27 9.12
C LEU A 128 15.43 -17.54 10.61
N SER A 129 14.34 -17.09 11.26
CA SER A 129 14.08 -17.38 12.68
C SER A 129 13.42 -18.75 12.94
N VAL A 130 12.86 -19.38 11.90
CA VAL A 130 12.28 -20.73 12.00
C VAL A 130 13.30 -21.83 11.68
N LEU A 131 14.44 -21.45 11.06
CA LEU A 131 15.55 -22.35 10.72
C LEU A 131 16.76 -22.23 11.67
N GLY A 132 16.67 -21.37 12.69
CA GLY A 132 17.70 -21.18 13.73
C GLY A 132 17.36 -21.90 15.02
#